data_AF-A0A1Y3NH02-F1
#
_entry.id   AF-A0A1Y3NH02-F1
#
_cell.length_a   1.000
_cell.length_b   1.000
_cell.length_c   1.000
_cell.angle_alpha   90.00
_cell.angle_beta   90.00
_cell.angle_gamma   90.00
#
_symmetry.space_group_name_H-M   'P 1'
#
loop_
_entity.id
_entity.type
_entity.pdbx_description
1 polymer ?
#
loop_
_entity_poly.entity_id
_entity_poly.type
_entity_poly.pdbx_seq_one_letter_code
_entity_poly.pdbx_strand_id
1 'polypeptide(L)'
;MKYGKNQWARISSLLNRKTPKQCKARWYEWLDPSIKKTEWSREEDEKLLHLAKLMPTQWRTIAPIVGRTPSQCLERYQKLLDEAEMKEGEVNTFEMLSEARARLANTQGKKAKRKAREKQLEESRRLAALQKRRELKAAGI
;
A
#
# COMPACT_ATOMS: atom_id res chain seq x y z
N MET A 1 -8.52 19.85 -37.21
CA MET A 1 -8.64 21.25 -36.76
C MET A 1 -7.76 22.17 -37.59
N LYS A 2 -8.15 23.45 -37.73
CA LYS A 2 -7.69 24.45 -38.71
C LYS A 2 -6.17 24.69 -38.83
N TYR A 3 -5.38 24.56 -37.75
CA TYR A 3 -3.95 24.95 -37.75
C TYR A 3 -2.98 23.82 -37.34
N GLY A 4 -3.49 22.61 -37.06
CA GLY A 4 -2.67 21.45 -36.67
C GLY A 4 -1.88 21.61 -35.35
N LYS A 5 -0.92 20.71 -35.10
CA LYS A 5 -0.06 20.67 -33.88
C LYS A 5 1.32 21.34 -34.06
N ASN A 6 1.55 22.03 -35.19
CA ASN A 6 2.85 22.64 -35.52
C ASN A 6 2.81 24.18 -35.62
N GLN A 7 1.62 24.80 -35.69
CA GLN A 7 1.48 26.24 -35.88
C GLN A 7 1.09 26.97 -34.57
N TRP A 8 1.83 26.72 -33.48
CA TRP A 8 1.51 27.27 -32.15
C TRP A 8 1.53 28.80 -32.09
N ALA A 9 2.35 29.47 -32.91
CA ALA A 9 2.36 30.93 -33.00
C ALA A 9 1.03 31.48 -33.50
N ARG A 10 0.45 30.84 -34.53
CA ARG A 10 -0.85 31.21 -35.10
C ARG A 10 -2.02 30.84 -34.19
N ILE A 11 -1.88 29.80 -33.37
CA ILE A 11 -2.87 29.45 -32.34
C ILE A 11 -2.83 30.49 -31.22
N SER A 12 -1.64 30.84 -30.75
CA SER A 12 -1.43 31.83 -29.69
C SER A 12 -1.88 33.24 -30.08
N SER A 13 -1.77 33.64 -31.34
CA SER A 13 -2.28 34.94 -31.81
C SER A 13 -3.80 35.08 -31.69
N LEU A 14 -4.53 33.97 -31.52
CA LEU A 14 -5.98 33.95 -31.30
C LEU A 14 -6.35 34.00 -29.80
N LEU A 15 -5.38 33.90 -28.90
CA LEU A 15 -5.57 33.80 -27.46
C LEU A 15 -4.85 34.94 -26.73
N ASN A 16 -5.63 35.87 -26.19
CA ASN A 16 -5.08 37.00 -25.43
C ASN A 16 -4.25 36.51 -24.23
N ARG A 17 -3.07 37.10 -24.05
CA ARG A 17 -2.14 36.82 -22.93
C ARG A 17 -1.71 35.35 -22.82
N LYS A 18 -1.70 34.60 -23.92
CA LYS A 18 -1.15 33.24 -23.96
C LYS A 18 -0.04 33.17 -24.99
N THR A 19 1.13 32.71 -24.57
CA THR A 19 2.28 32.52 -25.47
C THR A 19 2.16 31.20 -26.25
N PRO A 20 2.87 31.05 -27.37
CA PRO A 20 2.89 29.80 -28.13
C PRO A 20 3.36 28.61 -27.29
N LYS A 21 4.34 28.83 -26.40
CA LYS A 21 4.86 27.82 -25.46
C LYS A 21 3.78 27.35 -24.49
N GLN A 22 3.00 28.27 -23.92
CA GLN A 22 1.89 27.94 -23.02
C GLN A 22 0.79 27.16 -23.75
N CYS A 23 0.44 27.55 -24.97
CA CYS A 23 -0.56 26.85 -25.78
C CYS A 23 -0.11 25.41 -26.08
N LYS A 24 1.16 25.23 -26.49
CA LYS A 24 1.77 23.92 -26.73
C LYS A 24 1.76 23.06 -25.48
N ALA A 25 2.25 23.58 -24.35
CA ALA A 25 2.26 22.86 -23.08
C ALA A 25 0.84 22.43 -22.67
N ARG A 26 -0.12 23.35 -22.71
CA ARG A 26 -1.52 23.05 -22.36
C ARG A 26 -2.12 21.95 -23.23
N TRP A 27 -1.77 21.91 -24.52
CA TRP A 27 -2.21 20.82 -25.39
C TRP A 27 -1.65 19.48 -24.92
N TYR A 28 -0.33 19.35 -24.83
CA TYR A 28 0.34 18.08 -24.52
C TYR A 28 0.17 17.62 -23.06
N GLU A 29 -0.19 18.52 -22.15
CA GLU A 29 -0.41 18.18 -20.75
C GLU A 29 -1.88 17.95 -20.40
N TRP A 30 -2.84 18.48 -21.18
CA TRP A 30 -4.26 18.41 -20.79
C TRP A 30 -5.29 18.23 -21.91
N LEU A 31 -5.05 18.77 -23.11
CA LEU A 31 -6.06 18.79 -24.17
C LEU A 31 -5.90 17.69 -25.21
N ASP A 32 -4.73 17.06 -25.32
CA ASP A 32 -4.53 15.95 -26.25
C ASP A 32 -5.47 14.78 -25.86
N PRO A 33 -6.35 14.31 -26.75
CA PRO A 33 -7.31 13.24 -26.44
C PRO A 33 -6.66 11.91 -26.06
N SER A 34 -5.39 11.70 -26.39
CA SER A 34 -4.62 10.51 -25.96
C SER A 34 -4.28 10.52 -24.46
N ILE A 35 -4.43 11.66 -23.77
CA ILE A 35 -4.15 11.78 -22.34
C ILE A 35 -5.27 11.11 -21.57
N LYS A 36 -4.96 10.00 -20.90
CA LYS A 36 -5.88 9.32 -20.01
C LYS A 36 -6.16 10.18 -18.78
N LYS A 37 -7.45 10.44 -18.53
CA LYS A 37 -7.96 11.13 -17.34
C LYS A 37 -8.76 10.22 -16.41
N THR A 38 -8.76 8.93 -16.72
CA THR A 38 -9.38 7.89 -15.89
C THR A 38 -8.50 7.59 -14.67
N GLU A 39 -9.07 6.89 -13.70
CA GLU A 39 -8.34 6.36 -12.55
C GLU A 39 -7.11 5.53 -12.96
N TRP A 40 -6.14 5.45 -12.06
CA TRP A 40 -4.95 4.62 -12.22
C TRP A 40 -5.32 3.16 -12.00
N SER A 41 -4.90 2.31 -12.94
CA SER A 41 -4.97 0.86 -12.76
C SER A 41 -3.80 0.34 -11.94
N ARG A 42 -3.99 -0.83 -11.33
CA ARG A 42 -2.93 -1.47 -10.55
C ARG A 42 -1.70 -1.79 -11.41
N GLU A 43 -1.92 -2.20 -12.66
CA GLU A 43 -0.84 -2.51 -13.61
C GLU A 43 -0.07 -1.23 -14.01
N GLU A 44 -0.75 -0.09 -14.11
CA GLU A 44 -0.11 1.22 -14.33
C GLU A 44 0.74 1.62 -13.11
N ASP A 45 0.23 1.43 -11.90
CA ASP A 45 0.96 1.73 -10.65
C ASP A 45 2.20 0.84 -10.49
N GLU A 46 2.07 -0.48 -10.69
CA GLU A 46 3.19 -1.43 -10.61
C GLU A 46 4.28 -1.08 -11.62
N LYS A 47 3.90 -0.75 -12.85
CA LYS A 47 4.83 -0.29 -13.89
C LYS A 47 5.50 1.04 -13.52
N LEU A 48 4.73 2.00 -13.01
CA LEU A 48 5.24 3.30 -12.59
C LEU A 48 6.30 3.15 -11.48
N LEU A 49 5.99 2.39 -10.44
CA LEU A 49 6.90 2.14 -9.32
C LEU A 49 8.16 1.41 -9.77
N HIS A 50 8.02 0.38 -10.62
CA HIS A 50 9.16 -0.35 -11.17
C HIS A 50 10.09 0.57 -11.97
N LEU A 51 9.54 1.36 -12.90
CA LEU A 51 10.34 2.27 -13.73
C LEU A 51 10.93 3.43 -12.93
N ALA A 52 10.22 3.97 -11.94
CA ALA A 52 10.75 5.01 -11.05
C ALA A 52 11.94 4.51 -10.22
N LYS A 53 11.93 3.23 -9.82
CA LYS A 53 13.06 2.57 -9.15
C LYS A 53 14.26 2.40 -10.07
N LEU A 54 14.04 2.06 -11.35
CA LEU A 54 15.11 1.87 -12.33
C LEU A 54 15.68 3.19 -12.90
N MET A 55 14.83 4.21 -13.07
CA MET A 55 15.17 5.50 -13.66
C MET A 55 14.73 6.66 -12.74
N PRO A 56 15.46 6.92 -11.65
CA PRO A 56 15.05 7.92 -10.67
C PRO A 56 14.85 9.31 -11.28
N THR A 57 13.68 9.92 -11.01
CA THR A 57 13.29 11.28 -11.44
C THR A 57 13.20 11.53 -12.95
N GLN A 58 13.26 10.49 -13.80
CA GLN A 58 13.20 10.62 -15.26
C GLN A 58 11.76 10.57 -15.82
N TRP A 59 10.86 11.43 -15.30
CA TRP A 59 9.42 11.37 -15.62
C TRP A 59 9.09 11.56 -17.10
N ARG A 60 9.88 12.32 -17.85
CA ARG A 60 9.70 12.49 -19.30
C ARG A 60 9.96 11.19 -20.08
N THR A 61 10.84 10.33 -19.57
CA THR A 61 11.17 9.02 -20.15
C THR A 61 10.16 7.96 -19.72
N ILE A 62 9.72 8.01 -18.45
CA ILE A 62 8.78 7.05 -17.87
C ILE A 62 7.36 7.23 -18.43
N ALA A 63 6.89 8.47 -18.54
CA ALA A 63 5.53 8.81 -18.92
C ALA A 63 5.03 8.15 -20.21
N PRO A 64 5.78 8.18 -21.34
CA PRO A 64 5.38 7.48 -22.56
C PRO A 64 5.22 5.97 -22.40
N ILE A 65 6.02 5.33 -21.54
CA ILE A 65 6.00 3.87 -21.30
C ILE A 65 4.79 3.48 -20.44
N VAL A 66 4.44 4.32 -19.47
CA VAL A 66 3.25 4.17 -18.62
C VAL A 66 1.97 4.54 -19.36
N GLY A 67 2.05 5.46 -20.33
CA GLY A 67 0.90 5.97 -21.09
C GLY A 67 0.15 7.10 -20.37
N ARG A 68 0.86 7.88 -19.54
CA ARG A 68 0.36 9.05 -18.79
C ARG A 68 1.27 10.25 -19.03
N THR A 69 0.90 11.45 -18.58
CA THR A 69 1.79 12.62 -18.68
C THR A 69 2.87 12.59 -17.59
N PRO A 70 4.02 13.25 -17.79
CA PRO A 70 5.06 13.33 -16.75
C PRO A 70 4.55 13.87 -15.42
N SER A 71 3.69 14.88 -15.46
CA SER A 71 3.09 15.47 -14.26
C SER A 71 2.18 14.49 -13.52
N GLN A 72 1.34 13.75 -14.27
CA GLN A 72 0.49 12.71 -13.69
C GLN A 72 1.32 11.60 -13.02
N CYS A 73 2.40 11.15 -13.67
CA CYS A 73 3.30 10.13 -13.12
C CYS A 73 3.94 10.58 -11.81
N LEU A 74 4.45 11.81 -11.76
CA LEU A 74 5.07 12.36 -10.54
C LEU A 74 4.05 12.46 -9.40
N GLU A 75 2.88 13.04 -9.66
CA GLU A 75 1.82 13.20 -8.67
C GLU A 75 1.34 11.85 -8.12
N ARG A 76 1.12 10.87 -9.00
CA ARG A 76 0.72 9.53 -8.58
C ARG A 76 1.81 8.85 -7.77
N TYR A 77 3.08 8.95 -8.19
CA TYR A 77 4.20 8.36 -7.47
C TYR A 77 4.30 8.92 -6.05
N GLN A 78 4.20 10.24 -5.87
CA GLN A 78 4.20 10.88 -4.55
C GLN A 78 3.05 10.36 -3.69
N LYS A 79 1.83 10.34 -4.25
CA LYS A 79 0.65 9.83 -3.55
C LYS A 79 0.83 8.37 -3.09
N LEU A 80 1.42 7.51 -3.93
CA LEU A 80 1.68 6.11 -3.58
C LEU A 80 2.72 5.97 -2.45
N LEU A 81 3.73 6.85 -2.39
CA LEU A 81 4.68 6.87 -1.28
C LEU A 81 3.99 7.32 0.01
N ASP A 82 3.23 8.41 -0.03
CA ASP A 82 2.50 8.93 1.13
C ASP A 82 1.50 7.88 1.67
N GLU A 83 0.78 7.18 0.79
CA GLU A 83 -0.13 6.09 1.15
C GLU A 83 0.60 4.91 1.81
N ALA A 84 1.83 4.60 1.38
CA ALA A 84 2.64 3.54 1.97
C ALA A 84 3.14 3.95 3.37
N GLU A 85 3.67 5.16 3.52
CA GLU A 85 4.13 5.70 4.81
C GLU A 85 3.00 5.76 5.84
N MET A 86 1.81 6.22 5.44
CA MET A 86 0.63 6.26 6.32
C MET A 86 0.24 4.86 6.79
N LYS A 87 0.20 3.87 5.89
CA LYS A 87 -0.12 2.48 6.25
C LYS A 87 0.91 1.90 7.21
N GLU A 88 2.19 2.14 6.99
CA GLU A 88 3.24 1.71 7.92
C GLU A 88 3.05 2.36 9.30
N GLY A 89 2.72 3.66 9.35
CA GLY A 89 2.38 4.36 10.59
C GLY A 89 1.19 3.73 11.33
N GLU A 90 0.11 3.42 10.62
CA GLU A 90 -1.07 2.74 11.18
C GLU A 90 -0.74 1.35 11.73
N VAL A 91 0.04 0.56 11.00
CA VAL A 91 0.48 -0.78 11.45
C VAL A 91 1.32 -0.67 12.73
N ASN A 92 2.29 0.25 12.74
CA ASN A 92 3.16 0.47 13.90
C ASN A 92 2.35 0.90 15.14
N THR A 93 1.35 1.80 14.97
CA THR A 93 0.49 2.22 16.08
C THR A 93 -0.39 1.08 16.59
N PHE A 94 -0.94 0.25 15.69
CA PHE A 94 -1.71 -0.92 16.07
C PHE A 94 -0.89 -1.93 16.88
N GLU A 95 0.35 -2.21 16.46
CA GLU A 95 1.26 -3.10 17.20
C GLU A 95 1.58 -2.54 18.59
N MET A 96 1.90 -1.25 18.69
CA MET A 96 2.14 -0.59 19.98
C MET A 96 0.93 -0.67 20.92
N LEU A 97 -0.28 -0.42 20.42
CA LEU A 97 -1.52 -0.50 21.20
C LEU A 97 -1.83 -1.94 21.65
N SER A 98 -1.60 -2.92 20.77
CA SER A 98 -1.75 -4.34 21.09
C SER A 98 -0.81 -4.76 22.21
N GLU A 99 0.46 -4.36 22.13
CA GLU A 99 1.45 -4.64 23.17
C GLU A 99 1.10 -3.97 24.50
N ALA A 100 0.75 -2.68 24.48
CA ALA A 100 0.35 -1.94 25.68
C ALA A 100 -0.87 -2.61 26.37
N ARG A 101 -1.87 -3.01 25.58
CA ARG A 101 -3.04 -3.74 26.08
C ARG A 101 -2.67 -5.09 26.70
N ALA A 102 -1.80 -5.86 26.05
CA ALA A 102 -1.32 -7.14 26.57
C ALA A 102 -0.54 -6.98 27.89
N ARG A 103 0.28 -5.93 28.00
CA ARG A 103 1.01 -5.60 29.24
C ARG A 103 0.06 -5.21 30.37
N LEU A 104 -0.93 -4.36 30.12
CA LEU A 104 -1.93 -3.95 31.12
C LEU A 104 -2.81 -5.11 31.59
N ALA A 105 -3.19 -6.03 30.68
CA ALA A 105 -3.98 -7.20 31.03
C ALA A 105 -3.20 -8.24 31.86
N ASN A 106 -1.87 -8.23 31.78
CA ASN A 106 -1.02 -9.19 32.48
C ASN A 106 -0.74 -8.77 33.93
N THR A 107 -1.60 -9.22 34.85
CA THR A 107 -1.47 -8.96 36.30
C THR A 107 -0.64 -10.02 37.04
N GLN A 108 -0.28 -11.13 36.37
CA GLN A 108 0.37 -12.26 37.01
C GLN A 108 1.90 -12.23 36.90
N GLY A 109 2.57 -12.32 38.05
CA GLY A 109 4.03 -12.51 38.11
C GLY A 109 4.47 -13.92 37.66
N LYS A 110 5.78 -14.08 37.40
CA LYS A 110 6.39 -15.33 36.89
C LYS A 110 6.02 -16.57 37.71
N LYS A 111 6.02 -16.46 39.05
CA LYS A 111 5.69 -17.58 39.97
C LYS A 111 4.23 -18.01 39.86
N ALA A 112 3.29 -17.07 39.72
CA ALA A 112 1.87 -17.35 39.57
C ALA A 112 1.58 -18.07 38.23
N LYS A 113 2.17 -17.58 37.13
CA LYS A 113 2.06 -18.23 35.80
C LYS A 113 2.60 -19.66 35.81
N ARG A 114 3.77 -19.88 36.44
CA ARG A 114 4.36 -21.22 36.57
C ARG A 114 3.45 -22.17 37.34
N LYS A 115 2.92 -21.73 38.48
CA LYS A 115 2.01 -22.55 39.31
C LYS A 115 0.71 -22.89 38.57
N ALA A 116 0.14 -21.95 37.81
CA ALA A 116 -1.03 -22.19 36.98
C ALA A 116 -0.76 -23.26 35.90
N ARG A 117 0.40 -23.19 35.24
CA ARG A 117 0.83 -24.17 34.23
C ARG A 117 1.06 -25.56 34.83
N GLU A 118 1.70 -25.65 35.98
CA GLU A 118 1.93 -26.92 36.70
C GLU A 118 0.58 -27.56 37.09
N LYS A 119 -0.36 -26.77 37.62
CA LYS A 119 -1.71 -27.26 37.96
C LYS A 119 -2.47 -27.81 36.75
N GLN A 120 -2.44 -27.10 35.61
CA GLN A 120 -3.06 -27.60 34.36
C GLN A 120 -2.42 -28.90 33.88
N LEU A 121 -1.10 -29.02 33.98
CA LEU A 121 -0.39 -30.23 33.57
C LEU A 121 -0.78 -31.43 34.45
N GLU A 122 -0.92 -31.21 35.75
CA GLU A 122 -1.32 -32.22 36.71
C GLU A 122 -2.77 -32.68 36.52
N GLU A 123 -3.69 -31.74 36.28
CA GLU A 123 -5.08 -32.06 35.90
C GLU A 123 -5.14 -32.86 34.59
N SER A 124 -4.36 -32.47 33.58
CA SER A 124 -4.28 -33.20 32.31
C SER A 124 -3.75 -34.62 32.48
N ARG A 125 -2.68 -34.81 33.27
CA ARG A 125 -2.16 -36.14 33.63
C ARG A 125 -3.20 -36.99 34.35
N ARG A 126 -3.94 -36.39 35.29
CA ARG A 126 -5.00 -37.07 36.04
C ARG A 126 -6.14 -37.53 35.12
N LEU A 127 -6.57 -36.67 34.20
CA LEU A 127 -7.60 -37.01 33.20
C LEU A 127 -7.14 -38.13 32.27
N ALA A 128 -5.91 -38.06 31.76
CA ALA A 128 -5.33 -39.11 30.93
C ALA A 128 -5.25 -40.46 31.66
N ALA A 129 -4.84 -40.46 32.94
CA ALA A 129 -4.79 -41.67 33.75
C ALA A 129 -6.20 -42.25 33.99
N LEU A 130 -7.19 -41.40 34.26
CA LEU A 130 -8.59 -41.81 34.40
C LEU A 130 -9.15 -42.41 33.11
N GLN A 131 -8.84 -41.79 31.98
CA GLN A 131 -9.26 -42.28 30.67
C GLN A 131 -8.65 -43.63 30.37
N LYS A 132 -7.33 -43.78 30.55
CA LYS A 132 -6.63 -45.06 30.38
C LYS A 132 -7.21 -46.16 31.29
N ARG A 133 -7.54 -45.82 32.53
CA ARG A 133 -8.18 -46.78 33.46
C ARG A 133 -9.58 -47.18 33.01
N ARG A 134 -10.36 -46.26 32.42
CA ARG A 134 -11.67 -46.56 31.85
C ARG A 134 -11.55 -47.47 30.63
N GLU A 135 -10.58 -47.21 29.76
CA GLU A 135 -10.31 -48.02 28.58
C GLU A 135 -9.92 -49.45 28.95
N LEU A 136 -9.01 -49.62 29.92
CA LEU A 136 -8.63 -50.95 30.43
C LEU A 136 -9.84 -51.70 31.01
N LYS A 137 -10.63 -51.02 31.86
CA LYS A 137 -11.85 -51.60 32.43
C LYS A 137 -12.89 -51.97 31.37
N ALA A 138 -13.03 -51.18 30.31
CA ALA A 138 -13.93 -51.47 29.19
C ALA A 138 -13.43 -52.63 28.32
N ALA A 139 -12.11 -52.80 28.21
CA ALA A 139 -11.47 -53.94 27.54
C ALA A 139 -11.51 -55.24 28.38
N GLY A 140 -12.03 -55.20 29.61
CA GLY A 140 -12.14 -56.36 30.49
C GLY A 140 -10.83 -56.79 31.13
N ILE A 141 -9.83 -55.90 31.18
CA ILE A 141 -8.52 -56.11 31.82
C ILE A 141 -8.48 -55.40 33.18
#